data_AF-A0AAW5N064-F1
#
_entry.id   AF-A0AAW5N064-F1
#
_cell.length_a   1.000
_cell.length_b   1.000
_cell.length_c   1.000
_cell.angle_alpha   90.00
_cell.angle_beta   90.00
_cell.angle_gamma   90.00
#
_symmetry.space_group_name_H-M   'P 1'
#
loop_
_entity.id
_entity.type
_entity.pdbx_description
1 polymer ?
#
loop_
_entity_poly.entity_id
_entity_poly.type
_entity_poly.pdbx_seq_one_letter_code
_entity_poly.pdbx_strand_id
1 'polypeptide(L)'
;MTILNHTLGFPRVGLRRELKKAQESYWAGNSTREELLTVGRELRARHWDQQKQAGIDLLPVGDFAWYDHVLTTSLLLGNVPPRHQNKDGSV
;
A
#
# COMPACT_ATOMS: atom_id res chain seq x y z
N MET A 1 -13.07 31.63 -9.65
CA MET A 1 -12.06 30.90 -8.85
C MET A 1 -12.64 29.53 -8.56
N THR A 2 -11.99 28.47 -9.03
CA THR A 2 -12.42 27.09 -8.76
C THR A 2 -11.78 26.62 -7.45
N ILE A 3 -12.58 26.10 -6.53
CA ILE A 3 -12.09 25.49 -5.29
C ILE A 3 -11.90 24.00 -5.57
N LEU A 4 -10.74 23.45 -5.23
CA LEU A 4 -10.41 22.04 -5.42
C LEU A 4 -10.41 21.30 -4.07
N ASN A 5 -10.96 20.09 -4.06
CA ASN A 5 -10.96 19.19 -2.91
C ASN A 5 -9.83 18.17 -3.02
N HIS A 6 -9.10 17.98 -1.93
CA HIS A 6 -7.98 17.05 -1.84
C HIS A 6 -8.02 16.24 -0.54
N THR A 7 -7.63 14.97 -0.61
CA THR A 7 -7.42 14.09 0.54
C THR A 7 -5.94 13.71 0.65
N LEU A 8 -5.39 13.71 1.87
CA LEU A 8 -3.97 13.44 2.11
C LEU A 8 -3.62 11.93 2.12
N GLY A 9 -4.63 11.07 2.16
CA GLY A 9 -4.48 9.62 2.17
C GLY A 9 -5.81 8.92 2.37
N PHE A 10 -5.85 7.61 2.09
CA PHE A 10 -7.06 6.79 2.23
C PHE A 10 -6.79 5.50 3.02
N PRO A 11 -7.73 5.03 3.87
CA PRO A 11 -7.57 3.79 4.61
C PRO A 11 -7.32 2.58 3.68
N ARG A 12 -6.12 2.01 3.76
CA ARG A 12 -5.64 0.97 2.85
C ARG A 12 -6.14 -0.46 3.13
N VAL A 13 -6.67 -0.70 4.34
CA VAL A 13 -7.02 -2.05 4.83
C VAL A 13 -8.14 -2.72 4.02
N GLY A 14 -9.02 -1.91 3.40
CA GLY A 14 -10.21 -2.37 2.70
C GLY A 14 -11.39 -2.66 3.62
N LEU A 15 -12.61 -2.58 3.07
CA LEU A 15 -13.86 -2.66 3.81
C LEU A 15 -14.01 -3.98 4.61
N ARG A 16 -13.46 -5.09 4.10
CA ARG A 16 -13.54 -6.42 4.73
C ARG A 16 -12.17 -6.91 5.19
N ARG A 17 -11.25 -5.97 5.47
CA ARG A 17 -9.87 -6.22 5.88
C ARG A 17 -9.10 -7.09 4.89
N GLU A 18 -9.33 -6.88 3.61
CA GLU A 18 -8.73 -7.63 2.51
C GLU A 18 -7.20 -7.59 2.57
N LEU A 19 -6.61 -6.41 2.87
CA LEU A 19 -5.16 -6.27 2.98
C LEU A 19 -4.57 -7.12 4.11
N LYS A 20 -5.24 -7.13 5.27
CA LYS A 20 -4.82 -7.94 6.43
C LYS A 20 -4.82 -9.42 6.06
N LYS A 21 -5.92 -9.91 5.48
CA LYS A 21 -6.08 -11.33 5.11
C LYS A 21 -5.02 -11.76 4.09
N ALA A 22 -4.77 -10.93 3.08
CA ALA A 22 -3.78 -11.21 2.05
C ALA A 22 -2.35 -11.27 2.63
N GLN A 23 -2.01 -10.37 3.55
CA GLN A 23 -0.70 -10.39 4.22
C GLN A 23 -0.52 -11.60 5.12
N GLU A 24 -1.52 -11.90 5.95
CA GLU A 24 -1.47 -13.06 6.85
C GLU A 24 -1.37 -14.37 6.07
N SER A 25 -2.12 -14.48 4.96
CA SER A 25 -2.02 -15.63 4.05
C SER A 25 -0.63 -15.76 3.43
N TYR A 26 -0.06 -14.64 2.94
CA TYR A 26 1.27 -14.63 2.35
C TYR A 26 2.36 -14.99 3.36
N TRP A 27 2.32 -14.40 4.57
CA TRP A 27 3.28 -14.71 5.63
C TRP A 27 3.17 -16.16 6.12
N ALA A 28 1.97 -16.73 6.11
CA ALA A 28 1.75 -18.14 6.43
C ALA A 28 2.16 -19.11 5.30
N GLY A 29 2.56 -18.60 4.14
CA GLY A 29 2.90 -19.42 2.97
C GLY A 29 1.68 -20.03 2.24
N ASN A 30 0.47 -19.54 2.54
CA ASN A 30 -0.78 -20.04 1.97
C ASN A 30 -1.18 -19.35 0.66
N SER A 31 -0.48 -18.29 0.27
CA SER A 31 -0.69 -17.58 -1.00
C SER A 31 0.64 -17.11 -1.59
N THR A 32 0.66 -16.97 -2.90
CA THR A 32 1.79 -16.47 -3.68
C THR A 32 2.00 -14.97 -3.53
N ARG A 33 3.18 -14.49 -3.95
CA ARG A 33 3.48 -13.06 -3.99
C ARG A 33 2.57 -12.35 -5.01
N GLU A 34 2.30 -13.00 -6.13
CA GLU A 34 1.46 -12.50 -7.21
C GLU A 34 0.01 -12.26 -6.73
N GLU A 35 -0.53 -13.17 -5.92
CA GLU A 35 -1.84 -13.02 -5.29
C GLU A 35 -1.87 -11.83 -4.32
N LEU A 36 -0.85 -11.68 -3.46
CA LEU A 36 -0.72 -10.51 -2.58
C LEU A 36 -0.68 -9.20 -3.37
N LEU A 37 0.15 -9.15 -4.42
CA LEU A 37 0.29 -7.97 -5.28
C LEU A 37 -1.01 -7.62 -6.00
N THR A 38 -1.77 -8.63 -6.42
CA THR A 38 -3.09 -8.48 -7.06
C THR A 38 -4.08 -7.83 -6.11
N VAL A 39 -4.19 -8.33 -4.87
CA VAL A 39 -5.08 -7.75 -3.85
C VAL A 39 -4.76 -6.27 -3.60
N GLY A 40 -3.48 -5.90 -3.48
CA GLY A 40 -3.11 -4.50 -3.31
C GLY A 40 -3.42 -3.62 -4.52
N ARG A 41 -3.27 -4.15 -5.74
CA ARG A 41 -3.66 -3.44 -6.98
C ARG A 41 -5.15 -3.16 -7.00
N GLU A 42 -5.98 -4.17 -6.70
CA GLU A 42 -7.43 -4.04 -6.67
C GLU A 42 -7.91 -3.07 -5.58
N LEU A 43 -7.29 -3.12 -4.40
CA LEU A 43 -7.54 -2.17 -3.31
C LEU A 43 -7.30 -0.73 -3.76
N ARG A 44 -6.13 -0.43 -4.34
CA ARG A 44 -5.80 0.92 -4.81
C ARG A 44 -6.78 1.40 -5.89
N ALA A 45 -7.06 0.56 -6.89
CA ALA A 45 -7.99 0.89 -7.97
C ALA A 45 -9.39 1.23 -7.42
N ARG A 46 -9.91 0.40 -6.52
CA ARG A 46 -11.22 0.63 -5.90
C ARG A 46 -11.24 1.88 -5.01
N HIS A 47 -10.19 2.15 -4.24
CA HIS A 47 -10.13 3.34 -3.38
C HIS A 47 -10.03 4.65 -4.18
N TRP A 48 -9.29 4.65 -5.30
CA TRP A 48 -9.25 5.80 -6.19
C TRP A 48 -10.61 6.06 -6.86
N ASP A 49 -11.26 4.99 -7.34
CA ASP A 49 -12.59 5.08 -7.94
C ASP A 49 -13.63 5.61 -6.94
N GLN A 50 -13.63 5.11 -5.70
CA GLN A 50 -14.51 5.60 -4.63
C GLN A 50 -14.31 7.09 -4.33
N GLN A 51 -13.06 7.56 -4.20
CA GLN A 51 -12.77 8.96 -3.93
C GLN A 51 -13.15 9.86 -5.12
N LYS A 52 -12.89 9.40 -6.35
CA LYS A 52 -13.29 10.12 -7.56
C LYS A 52 -14.81 10.25 -7.66
N GLN A 53 -15.55 9.18 -7.39
CA GLN A 53 -17.01 9.19 -7.36
C GLN A 53 -17.58 10.07 -6.23
N ALA A 54 -16.84 10.24 -5.13
CA ALA A 54 -17.19 11.15 -4.05
C ALA A 54 -16.89 12.64 -4.35
N GLY A 55 -16.34 12.97 -5.54
CA GLY A 55 -16.05 14.35 -5.94
C GLY A 55 -14.73 14.90 -5.41
N ILE A 56 -13.75 14.05 -5.08
CA ILE A 56 -12.38 14.48 -4.79
C ILE A 56 -11.66 14.79 -6.10
N ASP A 57 -11.16 16.01 -6.23
CA ASP A 57 -10.48 16.48 -7.44
C ASP A 57 -9.03 15.96 -7.52
N LEU A 58 -8.33 15.95 -6.37
CA LEU A 58 -6.93 15.53 -6.27
C LEU A 58 -6.82 14.28 -5.40
N LEU A 59 -6.53 13.15 -6.04
CA LEU A 59 -6.40 11.85 -5.37
C LEU A 59 -4.99 11.65 -4.79
N PRO A 60 -4.86 11.08 -3.58
CA PRO A 60 -3.56 10.72 -3.02
C PRO A 60 -2.99 9.50 -3.76
N VAL A 61 -1.70 9.58 -4.07
CA VAL A 61 -0.91 8.49 -4.66
C VAL A 61 0.38 8.39 -3.87
N GLY A 62 0.71 7.17 -3.42
CA GLY A 62 1.87 6.90 -2.55
C GLY A 62 1.49 6.69 -1.07
N ASP A 63 0.22 6.87 -0.71
CA ASP A 63 -0.33 6.64 0.62
C ASP A 63 -0.53 5.14 0.95
N PHE A 64 -0.70 4.30 -0.07
CA PHE A 64 -0.76 2.85 0.10
C PHE A 64 0.60 2.31 0.55
N ALA A 65 0.60 1.56 1.65
CA ALA A 65 1.73 0.76 2.11
C ALA A 65 1.27 -0.66 2.42
N TRP A 66 2.12 -1.65 2.16
CA TRP A 66 1.82 -3.02 2.60
C TRP A 66 1.77 -3.04 4.13
N TYR A 67 2.88 -2.74 4.79
CA TYR A 67 2.93 -2.76 6.25
C TYR A 67 2.79 -1.35 6.85
N ASP A 68 3.78 -0.51 6.58
CA ASP A 68 3.86 0.87 7.04
C ASP A 68 4.55 1.76 6.00
N HIS A 69 4.10 3.01 5.92
CA HIS A 69 4.57 4.01 4.97
C HIS A 69 5.95 4.59 5.35
N VAL A 70 6.27 4.72 6.65
CA VAL A 70 7.61 5.15 7.10
C VAL A 70 8.63 4.05 6.83
N LEU A 71 8.26 2.79 7.05
CA LEU A 71 9.05 1.64 6.64
C LEU A 71 9.27 1.62 5.12
N THR A 72 8.23 1.91 4.33
CA THR A 72 8.33 2.00 2.87
C THR A 72 9.35 3.06 2.45
N THR A 73 9.30 4.25 3.05
CA THR A 73 10.30 5.32 2.82
C THR A 73 11.70 4.89 3.24
N SER A 74 11.84 4.19 4.38
CA SER A 74 13.14 3.69 4.84
C SER A 74 13.75 2.71 3.83
N LEU A 75 12.95 1.78 3.29
CA LEU A 75 13.38 0.85 2.24
C LEU A 75 13.72 1.58 0.93
N LEU A 76 12.89 2.55 0.52
CA LEU A 76 13.11 3.33 -0.70
C LEU A 76 14.46 4.08 -0.69
N LEU A 77 14.84 4.62 0.47
CA LEU A 77 16.09 5.36 0.65
C LEU A 77 17.31 4.45 0.93
N GLY A 78 17.13 3.13 0.97
CA GLY A 78 18.19 2.20 1.37
C GLY A 78 18.57 2.30 2.85
N ASN A 79 17.74 2.95 3.69
CA ASN A 79 17.95 3.08 5.13
C ASN A 79 17.57 1.78 5.86
N VAL A 80 18.30 0.71 5.58
CA VAL A 80 18.05 -0.64 6.10
C VAL A 80 19.19 -1.04 7.02
N PRO A 81 18.94 -1.37 8.29
CA PRO A 81 19.99 -1.80 9.21
C PRO A 81 20.76 -3.02 8.68
N PRO A 82 22.09 -3.12 8.87
CA PRO A 82 22.90 -4.22 8.34
C PRO A 82 22.42 -5.63 8.73
N ARG A 83 21.81 -5.78 9.91
CA ARG A 83 21.23 -7.06 10.37
C ARG A 83 20.04 -7.58 9.54
N HIS A 84 19.46 -6.73 8.69
CA HIS A 84 18.34 -7.06 7.80
C HIS A 84 18.78 -7.12 6.32
N GLN A 85 20.07 -7.05 6.05
CA GLN A 85 20.63 -7.20 4.71
C GLN A 85 21.18 -8.63 4.54
N ASN A 86 20.94 -9.20 3.36
CA ASN A 86 21.54 -10.45 2.95
C ASN A 86 23.03 -10.27 2.63
N LYS A 87 23.79 -11.37 2.55
CA LYS A 87 25.23 -11.34 2.26
C LYS A 87 25.56 -10.75 0.87
N ASP A 88 24.61 -10.80 -0.05
CA ASP A 88 24.71 -10.24 -1.41
C ASP A 88 24.24 -8.77 -1.48
N GLY A 89 23.89 -8.16 -0.35
CA GLY A 89 23.41 -6.79 -0.26
C GLY A 89 21.93 -6.61 -0.61
N SER A 90 21.20 -7.70 -0.88
CA SER A 90 19.74 -7.64 -1.05
C SER A 90 19.03 -7.48 0.29
N VAL A 91 17.79 -6.97 0.24
CA VAL A 91 16.87 -6.82 1.37
C VAL A 91 15.61 -7.62 1.08
#